data_AF-A0A397CE46-F1
#
_entry.id   AF-A0A397CE46-F1
#
_cell.length_a   1.000
_cell.length_b   1.000
_cell.length_c   1.000
_cell.angle_alpha   90.00
_cell.angle_beta   90.00
_cell.angle_gamma   90.00
#
_symmetry.space_group_name_H-M   'P 1'
#
loop_
_entity.id
_entity.type
_entity.pdbx_description
1 polymer ?
#
loop_
_entity_poly.entity_id
_entity_poly.type
_entity_poly.pdbx_seq_one_letter_code
_entity_poly.pdbx_strand_id
1 'polypeptide(L)'
;MAAAKPLTAWEVHQEVSLRTTSSGIGAATPKTIIQVFQGTVKRVPNHPAYYTKAPGSSSYTFKTWTQYYADCRAFAKSLIALGLAPFHVINII
;
A
#
# COMPACT_ATOMS: atom_id res chain seq x y z
N MET A 1 -12.46 18.19 -24.49
CA MET A 1 -12.04 18.07 -23.08
C MET A 1 -12.68 16.82 -22.52
N ALA A 2 -11.94 15.95 -21.84
CA ALA A 2 -12.53 14.77 -21.20
C ALA A 2 -13.55 15.22 -20.13
N ALA A 3 -14.71 14.58 -20.08
CA ALA A 3 -15.72 14.87 -19.07
C ALA A 3 -15.13 14.66 -17.66
N ALA A 4 -15.44 15.56 -16.73
CA ALA A 4 -14.95 15.46 -15.36
C ALA A 4 -15.52 14.19 -14.69
N LYS A 5 -14.65 13.33 -14.16
CA LYS A 5 -15.07 12.11 -13.42
C LYS A 5 -15.80 12.53 -12.14
N PRO A 6 -16.78 11.73 -11.66
CA PRO A 6 -17.51 12.05 -10.43
C PRO A 6 -16.57 12.09 -9.22
N LEU A 7 -17.00 12.74 -8.15
CA LEU A 7 -16.24 12.82 -6.88
C LEU A 7 -16.50 11.64 -5.95
N THR A 8 -17.51 10.82 -6.25
CA THR A 8 -17.94 9.65 -5.48
C THR A 8 -18.29 8.54 -6.45
N ALA A 9 -18.07 7.30 -6.03
CA ALA A 9 -18.42 6.10 -6.78
C ALA A 9 -19.03 5.06 -5.83
N TRP A 10 -19.94 4.27 -6.35
CA TRP A 10 -20.58 3.14 -5.65
C TRP A 10 -20.13 1.80 -6.25
N GLU A 11 -19.69 1.84 -7.52
CA GLU A 11 -19.16 0.68 -8.24
C GLU A 11 -17.65 0.60 -8.09
N VAL A 12 -17.13 -0.60 -7.87
CA VAL A 12 -15.70 -0.83 -7.59
C VAL A 12 -14.78 -0.41 -8.75
N HIS A 13 -15.28 -0.47 -9.98
CA HIS A 13 -14.53 -0.13 -11.20
C HIS A 13 -14.68 1.34 -11.62
N GLN A 14 -15.54 2.11 -10.94
CA GLN A 14 -15.82 3.48 -11.33
C GLN A 14 -14.70 4.39 -10.85
N GLU A 15 -14.02 5.04 -11.79
CA GLU A 15 -12.98 6.01 -11.48
C GLU A 15 -13.58 7.33 -10.97
N VAL A 16 -12.89 7.96 -10.01
CA VAL A 16 -13.29 9.25 -9.43
C VAL A 16 -12.21 10.31 -9.62
N SER A 17 -12.61 11.57 -9.61
CA SER A 17 -11.69 12.70 -9.56
C SER A 17 -11.17 12.89 -8.13
N LEU A 18 -9.86 13.14 -7.99
CA LEU A 18 -9.25 13.49 -6.71
C LEU A 18 -9.51 14.97 -6.40
N ARG A 19 -9.84 15.26 -5.14
CA ARG A 19 -10.02 16.65 -4.67
C ARG A 19 -8.66 17.26 -4.36
N THR A 20 -8.19 18.15 -5.24
CA THR A 20 -6.93 18.89 -5.06
C THR A 20 -7.22 20.39 -4.93
N THR A 21 -6.42 21.08 -4.13
CA THR A 21 -6.48 22.54 -3.95
C THR A 21 -5.19 23.20 -4.45
N SER A 22 -5.21 24.50 -4.74
CA SER A 22 -4.02 25.24 -5.18
C SER A 22 -3.03 25.51 -4.04
N SER A 23 -3.47 25.44 -2.79
CA SER A 23 -2.66 25.68 -1.60
C SER A 23 -3.09 24.78 -0.43
N GLY A 24 -2.25 24.73 0.61
CA GLY A 24 -2.49 23.91 1.80
C GLY A 24 -2.26 22.41 1.57
N ILE A 25 -2.79 21.57 2.46
CA ILE A 25 -2.57 20.12 2.43
C ILE A 25 -3.13 19.45 1.15
N GLY A 26 -4.18 20.01 0.57
CA GLY A 26 -4.78 19.51 -0.67
C GLY A 26 -3.98 19.84 -1.94
N ALA A 27 -2.91 20.64 -1.83
CA ALA A 27 -1.98 20.90 -2.93
C ALA A 27 -0.87 19.84 -3.04
N ALA A 28 -0.74 18.96 -2.04
CA ALA A 28 0.22 17.87 -2.10
C ALA A 28 -0.14 16.92 -3.25
N THR A 29 0.87 16.50 -4.02
CA THR A 29 0.69 15.53 -5.09
C THR A 29 0.08 14.24 -4.54
N PRO A 30 -1.09 13.79 -5.05
CA PRO A 30 -1.69 12.55 -4.59
C PRO A 30 -0.75 11.36 -4.81
N LYS A 31 -0.68 10.48 -3.82
CA LYS A 31 0.14 9.26 -3.86
C LYS A 31 -0.68 8.07 -3.39
N THR A 32 -0.45 6.92 -4.01
CA THR A 32 -0.98 5.65 -3.51
C THR A 32 -0.20 5.21 -2.27
N ILE A 33 -0.83 4.39 -1.43
CA ILE A 33 -0.16 3.79 -0.26
C ILE A 33 1.11 3.04 -0.69
N ILE A 34 1.08 2.38 -1.85
CA ILE A 34 2.23 1.64 -2.39
C ILE A 34 3.37 2.60 -2.77
N GLN A 35 3.08 3.76 -3.36
CA GLN A 35 4.11 4.77 -3.66
C GLN A 35 4.74 5.33 -2.37
N VAL A 36 3.93 5.56 -1.32
CA VAL A 36 4.44 5.98 -0.02
C VAL A 36 5.33 4.90 0.60
N PHE A 37 4.91 3.64 0.57
CA PHE A 37 5.70 2.51 1.07
C PHE A 37 7.05 2.39 0.33
N GLN A 38 7.05 2.41 -1.01
CA GLN A 38 8.29 2.40 -1.80
C GLN A 38 9.21 3.58 -1.48
N GLY A 39 8.63 4.77 -1.22
CA GLY A 39 9.38 5.94 -0.76
C GLY A 39 10.06 5.71 0.59
N THR A 40 9.37 5.10 1.54
CA THR A 40 9.92 4.74 2.86
C THR A 40 11.03 3.70 2.75
N VAL A 41 10.85 2.65 1.94
CA VAL A 41 11.89 1.62 1.71
C VAL A 41 13.16 2.25 1.14
N LYS A 42 13.03 3.18 0.19
CA LYS A 42 14.19 3.90 -0.37
C LYS A 42 14.88 4.80 0.66
N ARG A 43 14.11 5.44 1.55
CA ARG A 43 14.62 6.41 2.52
C ARG A 43 15.29 5.76 3.72
N VAL A 44 14.74 4.67 4.23
CA VAL A 44 15.18 4.01 5.47
C VAL A 44 15.19 2.47 5.34
N PRO A 45 15.95 1.90 4.39
CA PRO A 45 15.85 0.49 4.00
C PRO A 45 16.15 -0.49 5.14
N ASN A 46 17.07 -0.13 6.03
CA ASN A 46 17.58 -0.98 7.11
C ASN A 46 16.95 -0.66 8.47
N HIS A 47 16.06 0.34 8.55
CA HIS A 47 15.36 0.63 9.80
C HIS A 47 14.30 -0.44 10.08
N PRO A 48 14.03 -0.76 11.37
CA PRO A 48 12.92 -1.62 11.75
C PRO A 48 11.58 -1.08 11.23
N ALA A 49 10.83 -1.92 10.53
CA ALA A 49 9.47 -1.64 10.08
C ALA A 49 8.45 -2.04 11.15
N TYR A 50 8.63 -3.21 11.76
CA TYR A 50 7.82 -3.70 12.87
C TYR A 50 8.60 -4.70 13.71
N TYR A 51 8.15 -4.90 14.95
CA TYR A 51 8.70 -5.86 15.89
C TYR A 51 7.70 -6.99 16.12
N THR A 52 8.20 -8.21 16.26
CA THR A 52 7.41 -9.41 16.56
C THR A 52 7.98 -10.11 17.78
N LYS A 53 7.09 -10.70 18.58
CA LYS A 53 7.44 -11.52 19.72
C LYS A 53 6.78 -12.88 19.58
N ALA A 54 7.58 -13.94 19.55
CA ALA A 54 7.05 -15.29 19.53
C ALA A 54 6.38 -15.62 20.89
N PRO A 55 5.30 -16.42 20.90
CA PRO A 55 4.73 -16.93 22.15
C PRO A 55 5.81 -17.62 23.00
N GLY A 56 5.88 -17.27 24.29
CA GLY A 56 6.89 -17.80 25.22
C GLY A 56 8.29 -17.18 25.13
N SER A 57 8.56 -16.30 24.16
CA SER A 57 9.86 -15.60 24.08
C SER A 57 9.97 -14.48 25.12
N SER A 58 11.19 -14.19 25.59
CA SER A 58 11.51 -12.98 26.37
C SER A 58 11.99 -11.82 25.50
N SER A 59 12.38 -12.07 24.25
CA SER A 59 12.94 -11.08 23.33
C SER A 59 12.05 -10.81 22.11
N TYR A 60 12.14 -9.58 21.60
CA TYR A 60 11.54 -9.18 20.33
C TYR A 60 12.53 -9.35 19.19
N THR A 61 12.02 -9.76 18.04
CA THR A 61 12.71 -9.67 16.74
C THR A 61 12.08 -8.56 15.91
N PHE A 62 12.72 -8.16 14.82
CA PHE A 62 12.15 -7.17 13.90
C PHE A 62 12.44 -7.53 12.45
N LYS A 63 11.64 -6.97 11.53
CA LYS A 63 11.97 -6.92 10.11
C LYS A 63 12.29 -5.50 9.69
N THR A 64 13.25 -5.33 8.80
CA THR A 64 13.53 -4.03 8.17
C THR A 64 12.46 -3.67 7.14
N TRP A 65 12.38 -2.39 6.76
CA TRP A 65 11.51 -1.96 5.67
C TRP A 65 11.78 -2.70 4.35
N THR A 66 13.04 -3.00 4.05
CA THR A 66 13.41 -3.77 2.85
C THR A 66 12.89 -5.21 2.92
N GLN A 67 13.08 -5.88 4.06
CA GLN A 67 12.60 -7.26 4.26
C GLN A 67 11.09 -7.33 4.18
N TYR A 68 10.40 -6.41 4.86
CA TYR A 68 8.94 -6.36 4.83
C TYR A 68 8.40 -6.12 3.41
N TYR A 69 9.01 -5.21 2.65
CA TYR A 69 8.62 -4.97 1.27
C TYR A 69 8.85 -6.19 0.37
N ALA A 70 9.94 -6.94 0.59
CA ALA A 70 10.23 -8.17 -0.13
C ALA A 70 9.16 -9.24 0.15
N ASP A 71 8.75 -9.43 1.41
CA ASP A 71 7.68 -10.36 1.78
C ASP A 71 6.34 -10.01 1.12
N CYS A 72 5.95 -8.73 1.18
CA CYS A 72 4.73 -8.25 0.52
C CYS A 72 4.76 -8.51 -0.99
N ARG A 73 5.92 -8.29 -1.64
CA ARG A 73 6.08 -8.57 -3.08
C ARG A 73 6.01 -10.05 -3.40
N ALA A 74 6.59 -10.91 -2.56
CA ALA A 74 6.52 -12.36 -2.75
C ALA A 74 5.05 -12.84 -2.71
N PHE A 75 4.31 -12.40 -1.70
CA PHE A 75 2.87 -12.70 -1.58
C PHE A 75 2.05 -12.12 -2.74
N ALA A 76 2.28 -10.87 -3.13
CA ALA A 76 1.56 -10.27 -4.27
C ALA A 76 1.80 -11.05 -5.58
N LYS A 77 3.04 -11.52 -5.81
CA LYS A 77 3.37 -12.33 -6.99
C LYS A 77 2.68 -13.70 -6.97
N SER A 78 2.55 -14.35 -5.80
CA SER A 78 1.84 -15.62 -5.72
C SER A 78 0.35 -15.44 -6.00
N LEU A 79 -0.27 -14.35 -5.53
CA LEU A 79 -1.66 -14.04 -5.87
C LEU A 79 -1.87 -13.85 -7.38
N ILE A 80 -0.97 -13.12 -8.05
CA ILE A 80 -1.01 -12.96 -9.51
C ILE A 80 -0.86 -14.31 -10.21
N ALA A 81 0.05 -15.17 -9.74
CA ALA A 81 0.24 -16.52 -10.29
C ALA A 81 -0.99 -17.42 -10.13
N LEU A 82 -1.80 -17.19 -9.09
CA LEU A 82 -3.08 -17.86 -8.86
C LEU A 82 -4.25 -17.26 -9.68
N GLY A 83 -3.99 -16.25 -10.51
CA GLY A 83 -4.99 -15.63 -11.38
C GLY A 83 -5.80 -14.51 -10.74
N LEU A 84 -5.35 -13.94 -9.61
CA LEU A 84 -6.03 -12.78 -9.04
C LEU A 84 -5.80 -11.53 -9.88
N ALA A 85 -6.90 -10.87 -10.23
CA ALA A 85 -6.95 -9.64 -11.00
C ALA A 85 -7.36 -8.45 -10.10
N PRO A 86 -7.17 -7.20 -10.55
CA PRO A 86 -7.71 -6.04 -9.86
C PRO A 86 -9.19 -6.25 -9.52
N PHE A 87 -9.59 -5.79 -8.33
CA PHE A 87 -10.95 -5.86 -7.79
C PHE A 87 -11.44 -7.27 -7.38
N HIS A 88 -10.64 -8.32 -7.53
CA HIS A 88 -10.89 -9.58 -6.83
C HIS A 88 -10.74 -9.40 -5.32
N VAL A 89 -11.55 -10.13 -4.55
CA VAL A 89 -11.60 -10.04 -3.08
C VAL A 89 -10.89 -11.23 -2.45
N ILE A 90 -10.12 -10.97 -1.40
CA ILE A 90 -9.40 -11.98 -0.63
C ILE A 90 -9.80 -11.81 0.83
N ASN A 91 -10.11 -12.91 1.50
CA ASN A 91 -10.33 -12.91 2.94
C ASN A 91 -8.98 -13.01 3.68
N ILE A 92 -8.76 -12.20 4.71
CA ILE A 92 -7.61 -12.27 5.61
C ILE A 92 -8.15 -12.62 6.99
N ILE A 93 -7.79 -13.82 7.47
CA ILE A 93 -8.25 -14.38 8.75
C ILE A 93 -7.12 -14.45 9.77
#